data_AF-G3AVE3-F1
#
_entry.id   AF-G3AVE3-F1
#
_cell.length_a   1.000
_cell.length_b   1.000
_cell.length_c   1.000
_cell.angle_alpha   90.00
_cell.angle_beta   90.00
_cell.angle_gamma   90.00
#
_symmetry.space_group_name_H-M   'P 1'
#
loop_
_entity.id
_entity.type
_entity.pdbx_description
1 polymer ?
#
loop_
_entity_poly.entity_id
_entity_poly.type
_entity_poly.pdbx_seq_one_letter_code
_entity_poly.pdbx_strand_id
1 'polypeptide(L)'
;MTQLVSTSDALVTLADHILDSIDDLHQVQYKKKGRTYRFVNHTFQRVRQQDKHLIIDPDNLDEDIGLLSAFSILYNINNGEILTQFPDFCCTILSMARQLERNKWFEDENSCVVNIRYSSYDPRDLKDLAEEYIEMHPITENHIKYGVNLMYAAKLNFLHTDHHIGTKLEGLYMRQFIEEYYGEQALNSSDVLIALKSCVHWGNIKGMLYKLGVADIDMTPELIESFDSFPDADEKLRLNVYQRYPSGTSKYSLIRKSLDILSEWRYSRLVPLPHDLDLSWIYQLCHDIETNPIRYHLRSHTKRLCIDPVNLGDLNTKYSAKIKQLLNIVSIIINVFQETGAEFLLQNSKFNNFGPELINSQKQYYEKLLKLKDHIEVYEDKQWNSDDIVIRLDSGDSNNSLYHRITEARGNYY
;
A
#
# COMPACT_ATOMS: atom_id res chain seq x y z
N MET A 1 -14.79 -68.41 -8.31
CA MET A 1 -15.72 -67.46 -8.96
C MET A 1 -15.42 -66.08 -8.39
N THR A 2 -14.69 -65.26 -9.12
CA THR A 2 -14.46 -63.85 -8.78
C THR A 2 -15.69 -63.07 -9.18
N GLN A 3 -16.43 -62.55 -8.21
CA GLN A 3 -17.53 -61.63 -8.45
C GLN A 3 -16.95 -60.37 -9.12
N LEU A 4 -17.34 -60.12 -10.36
CA LEU A 4 -17.05 -58.89 -11.07
C LEU A 4 -17.85 -57.77 -10.38
N VAL A 5 -17.14 -56.95 -9.60
CA VAL A 5 -17.69 -55.73 -9.00
C VAL A 5 -18.13 -54.84 -10.17
N SER A 6 -19.41 -54.45 -10.19
CA SER A 6 -19.91 -53.59 -11.26
C SER A 6 -19.25 -52.21 -11.17
N THR A 7 -19.14 -51.51 -12.28
CA THR A 7 -18.58 -50.15 -12.32
C THR A 7 -19.34 -49.19 -11.41
N SER A 8 -20.63 -49.45 -11.20
CA SER A 8 -21.48 -48.72 -10.26
C SER A 8 -21.07 -48.99 -8.81
N ASP A 9 -20.81 -50.25 -8.44
CA ASP A 9 -20.39 -50.61 -7.09
C ASP A 9 -18.99 -50.06 -6.78
N ALA A 10 -18.10 -50.01 -7.78
CA ALA A 10 -16.79 -49.38 -7.65
C ALA A 10 -16.89 -47.85 -7.45
N LEU A 11 -17.85 -47.19 -8.12
CA LEU A 11 -18.11 -45.76 -7.94
C LEU A 11 -18.72 -45.45 -6.58
N VAL A 12 -19.66 -46.27 -6.12
CA VAL A 12 -20.24 -46.14 -4.77
C VAL A 12 -19.17 -46.35 -3.72
N THR A 13 -18.34 -47.39 -3.85
CA THR A 13 -17.22 -47.65 -2.93
C THR A 13 -16.20 -46.50 -2.92
N LEU A 14 -15.92 -45.89 -4.08
CA LEU A 14 -15.03 -44.73 -4.17
C LEU A 14 -15.66 -43.48 -3.53
N ALA A 15 -16.96 -43.26 -3.73
CA ALA A 15 -17.69 -42.17 -3.11
C ALA A 15 -17.75 -42.32 -1.59
N ASP A 16 -18.02 -43.52 -1.09
CA ASP A 16 -18.00 -43.86 0.34
C ASP A 16 -16.59 -43.69 0.92
N HIS A 17 -15.54 -44.11 0.20
CA HIS A 17 -14.16 -43.87 0.62
C HIS A 17 -13.78 -42.38 0.65
N ILE A 18 -14.27 -41.58 -0.31
CA ILE A 18 -14.09 -40.12 -0.32
C ILE A 18 -14.86 -39.49 0.85
N LEU A 19 -16.06 -39.97 1.16
CA LEU A 19 -16.89 -39.49 2.27
C LEU A 19 -16.28 -39.87 3.63
N ASP A 20 -15.78 -41.09 3.79
CA ASP A 20 -15.10 -41.58 5.00
C ASP A 20 -13.75 -40.88 5.24
N SER A 21 -13.11 -40.36 4.20
CA SER A 21 -11.90 -39.54 4.30
C SER A 21 -12.16 -38.04 4.55
N ILE A 22 -13.43 -37.61 4.70
CA ILE A 22 -13.79 -36.22 5.04
C ILE A 22 -13.41 -35.87 6.48
N ASP A 23 -13.47 -36.81 7.41
CA ASP A 23 -13.03 -36.56 8.80
C ASP A 23 -11.50 -36.38 8.88
N ASP A 24 -10.75 -37.08 8.02
CA ASP A 24 -9.30 -36.86 7.85
C ASP A 24 -9.00 -35.52 7.17
N LEU A 25 -9.86 -35.05 6.27
CA LEU A 25 -9.73 -33.74 5.61
C LEU A 25 -9.78 -32.57 6.61
N HIS A 26 -10.52 -32.67 7.73
CA HIS A 26 -10.52 -31.65 8.78
C HIS A 26 -9.13 -31.45 9.43
N GLN A 27 -8.27 -32.47 9.40
CA GLN A 27 -6.88 -32.38 9.86
C GLN A 27 -5.91 -31.92 8.77
N VAL A 28 -6.32 -31.93 7.49
CA VAL A 28 -5.48 -31.50 6.37
C VAL A 28 -5.23 -30.00 6.46
N GLN A 29 -4.01 -29.67 6.88
CA GLN A 29 -3.45 -28.34 6.79
C GLN A 29 -2.48 -28.28 5.61
N TYR A 30 -2.58 -27.22 4.80
CA TYR A 30 -1.58 -26.97 3.77
C TYR A 30 -1.09 -25.52 3.81
N LYS A 31 0.17 -25.33 3.40
CA LYS A 31 0.79 -24.00 3.30
C LYS A 31 0.75 -23.51 1.86
N LYS A 32 0.18 -22.33 1.63
CA LYS A 32 0.20 -21.64 0.33
C LYS A 32 0.62 -20.19 0.52
N LYS A 33 1.67 -19.77 -0.20
CA LYS A 33 2.26 -18.41 -0.08
C LYS A 33 2.55 -18.01 1.39
N GLY A 34 3.10 -18.95 2.16
CA GLY A 34 3.44 -18.74 3.58
C GLY A 34 2.25 -18.68 4.54
N ARG A 35 1.02 -19.01 4.10
CA ARG A 35 -0.18 -19.02 4.94
C ARG A 35 -0.69 -20.44 5.11
N THR A 36 -1.08 -20.79 6.34
CA THR A 36 -1.69 -22.08 6.66
C THR A 36 -3.19 -22.03 6.42
N TYR A 37 -3.72 -23.03 5.74
CA TYR A 37 -5.15 -23.22 5.50
C TYR A 37 -5.57 -24.56 6.08
N ARG A 38 -6.74 -24.61 6.73
CA ARG A 38 -7.37 -25.81 7.27
C ARG A 38 -8.74 -25.99 6.63
N PHE A 39 -9.13 -27.23 6.39
CA PHE A 39 -10.46 -27.53 5.87
C PHE A 39 -11.51 -27.41 6.99
N VAL A 40 -12.40 -26.43 6.87
CA VAL A 40 -13.47 -26.14 7.83
C VAL A 40 -14.73 -25.78 7.05
N ASN A 41 -15.88 -26.38 7.38
CA ASN A 41 -17.17 -26.13 6.70
C ASN A 41 -17.07 -26.28 5.17
N HIS A 42 -16.59 -27.43 4.68
CA HIS A 42 -16.43 -27.76 3.25
C HIS A 42 -15.60 -26.76 2.43
N THR A 43 -14.81 -25.90 3.07
CA THR A 43 -13.94 -24.92 2.42
C THR A 43 -12.59 -24.85 3.14
N PHE A 44 -11.53 -24.55 2.39
CA PHE A 44 -10.23 -24.27 3.01
C PHE A 44 -10.22 -22.84 3.55
N GLN A 45 -10.30 -22.73 4.87
CA GLN A 45 -10.22 -21.47 5.56
C GLN A 45 -8.80 -21.22 6.03
N ARG A 46 -8.35 -19.96 5.95
CA ARG A 46 -7.04 -19.58 6.48
C ARG A 46 -7.05 -19.77 8.00
N VAL A 47 -6.12 -20.57 8.52
CA VAL A 47 -5.88 -20.62 9.97
C VAL A 47 -5.28 -19.27 10.36
N ARG A 48 -6.07 -18.43 11.03
CA ARG A 48 -5.55 -17.23 11.69
C ARG A 48 -4.83 -17.72 12.94
N GLN A 49 -3.51 -17.72 12.94
CA GLN A 49 -2.76 -17.99 14.16
C GLN A 49 -3.02 -16.80 15.11
N GLN A 50 -3.57 -17.09 16.30
CA GLN A 50 -3.77 -16.09 17.36
C GLN A 50 -2.44 -15.65 18.00
N ASP A 51 -1.33 -16.33 17.68
CA ASP A 51 0.04 -16.03 18.11
C ASP A 51 0.55 -14.62 17.75
N LYS A 52 -0.18 -13.87 16.93
CA LYS A 52 0.14 -12.50 16.50
C LYS A 52 -0.95 -11.47 16.83
N HIS A 53 -2.09 -11.92 17.35
CA HIS A 53 -3.16 -11.02 17.76
C HIS A 53 -2.87 -10.54 19.18
N LEU A 54 -3.11 -9.26 19.42
CA LEU A 54 -3.03 -8.72 20.78
C LEU A 54 -4.24 -9.20 21.57
N ILE A 55 -4.00 -9.90 22.67
CA ILE A 55 -5.06 -10.25 23.62
C ILE A 55 -5.20 -9.09 24.61
N ILE A 56 -6.44 -8.70 24.89
CA ILE A 56 -6.75 -7.61 25.81
C ILE A 56 -7.91 -7.97 26.75
N ASP A 57 -8.01 -7.26 27.86
CA ASP A 57 -9.19 -7.22 28.72
C ASP A 57 -9.59 -5.78 29.05
N PRO A 58 -10.37 -5.11 28.18
CA PRO A 58 -10.78 -3.73 28.39
C PRO A 58 -11.72 -3.55 29.59
N ASP A 59 -12.25 -4.65 30.15
CA ASP A 59 -13.10 -4.63 31.35
C ASP A 59 -12.27 -4.69 32.65
N ASN A 60 -10.99 -5.07 32.57
CA ASN A 60 -10.09 -5.24 33.72
C ASN A 60 -8.67 -4.74 33.41
N LEU A 61 -8.50 -3.42 33.43
CA LEU A 61 -7.25 -2.75 33.05
C LEU A 61 -6.11 -2.94 34.06
N ASP A 62 -6.41 -3.36 35.30
CA ASP A 62 -5.40 -3.56 36.35
C ASP A 62 -4.51 -4.78 36.10
N GLU A 63 -4.97 -5.74 35.28
CA GLU A 63 -4.19 -6.93 34.91
C GLU A 63 -3.21 -6.68 33.76
N ASP A 64 -3.26 -5.53 33.08
CA ASP A 64 -2.39 -5.17 31.95
C ASP A 64 -2.27 -6.31 30.90
N ILE A 65 -3.40 -6.97 30.59
CA ILE A 65 -3.44 -8.16 29.71
C ILE A 65 -2.82 -7.87 28.34
N GLY A 66 -3.03 -6.66 27.79
CA GLY A 66 -2.39 -6.22 26.56
C GLY A 66 -0.86 -6.29 26.62
N LEU A 67 -0.27 -5.82 27.73
CA LEU A 67 1.17 -5.87 27.91
C LEU A 67 1.68 -7.31 28.00
N LEU A 68 1.03 -8.16 28.82
CA LEU A 68 1.41 -9.57 28.97
C LEU A 68 1.29 -10.33 27.65
N SER A 69 0.27 -10.03 26.86
CA SER A 69 0.09 -10.60 25.53
C SER A 69 1.22 -10.17 24.60
N ALA A 70 1.56 -8.87 24.55
CA ALA A 70 2.66 -8.39 23.74
C ALA A 70 4.01 -8.98 24.16
N PHE A 71 4.25 -9.16 25.46
CA PHE A 71 5.44 -9.85 25.97
C PHE A 71 5.49 -11.30 25.50
N SER A 72 4.37 -12.01 25.60
CA SER A 72 4.27 -13.40 25.12
C SER A 72 4.55 -13.52 23.62
N ILE A 73 4.08 -12.56 22.82
CA ILE A 73 4.36 -12.51 21.37
C ILE A 73 5.86 -12.29 21.14
N LEU A 74 6.49 -11.36 21.84
CA LEU A 74 7.93 -11.08 21.71
C LEU A 74 8.80 -12.25 22.19
N TYR A 75 8.44 -12.88 23.32
CA TYR A 75 9.12 -14.05 23.85
C TYR A 75 9.07 -15.25 22.89
N ASN A 76 7.97 -15.40 22.15
CA ASN A 76 7.85 -16.45 21.14
C ASN A 76 8.63 -16.16 19.83
N ILE A 77 9.12 -14.93 19.64
CA ILE A 77 10.01 -14.61 18.52
C ILE A 77 11.41 -15.08 18.91
N ASN A 78 11.87 -16.13 18.23
CA ASN A 78 13.22 -16.67 18.40
C ASN A 78 13.56 -16.94 19.88
N ASN A 79 12.60 -17.51 20.63
CA ASN A 79 12.70 -17.82 22.06
C ASN A 79 13.15 -16.63 22.94
N GLY A 80 12.74 -15.42 22.59
CA GLY A 80 12.94 -14.23 23.40
C GLY A 80 14.29 -13.55 23.19
N GLU A 81 15.08 -13.98 22.20
CA GLU A 81 16.38 -13.37 21.91
C GLU A 81 16.26 -11.87 21.60
N ILE A 82 15.17 -11.46 20.93
CA ILE A 82 14.86 -10.06 20.63
C ILE A 82 14.75 -9.19 21.90
N LEU A 83 14.22 -9.74 23.00
CA LEU A 83 14.05 -9.02 24.27
C LEU A 83 15.39 -8.62 24.89
N THR A 84 16.44 -9.39 24.60
CA THR A 84 17.81 -9.12 25.05
C THR A 84 18.57 -8.24 24.06
N GLN A 85 18.41 -8.49 22.75
CA GLN A 85 19.14 -7.75 21.71
C GLN A 85 18.62 -6.32 21.50
N PHE A 86 17.30 -6.10 21.62
CA PHE A 86 16.65 -4.82 21.33
C PHE A 86 15.65 -4.42 22.43
N PRO A 87 16.11 -4.21 23.68
CA PRO A 87 15.22 -4.02 24.82
C PRO A 87 14.33 -2.78 24.71
N ASP A 88 14.87 -1.64 24.24
CA ASP A 88 14.08 -0.40 24.07
C ASP A 88 12.98 -0.57 23.01
N PHE A 89 13.27 -1.30 21.93
CA PHE A 89 12.28 -1.60 20.89
C PHE A 89 11.16 -2.50 21.42
N CYS A 90 11.52 -3.53 22.19
CA CYS A 90 10.55 -4.38 22.86
C CYS A 90 9.69 -3.58 23.84
N CYS A 91 10.29 -2.73 24.67
CA CYS A 91 9.57 -1.83 25.58
C CYS A 91 8.62 -0.89 24.85
N THR A 92 8.98 -0.40 23.66
CA THR A 92 8.07 0.35 22.79
C THR A 92 6.83 -0.47 22.41
N ILE A 93 6.99 -1.71 21.95
CA ILE A 93 5.85 -2.59 21.60
C ILE A 93 4.97 -2.88 22.83
N LEU A 94 5.59 -3.20 23.97
CA LEU A 94 4.88 -3.46 25.23
C LEU A 94 4.08 -2.23 25.67
N SER A 95 4.69 -1.04 25.58
CA SER A 95 4.02 0.22 25.92
C SER A 95 2.83 0.49 25.00
N MET A 96 2.97 0.25 23.70
CA MET A 96 1.87 0.43 22.75
C MET A 96 0.72 -0.53 23.01
N ALA A 97 1.01 -1.79 23.32
CA ALA A 97 -0.02 -2.76 23.67
C ALA A 97 -0.85 -2.31 24.88
N ARG A 98 -0.19 -1.86 25.94
CA ARG A 98 -0.85 -1.28 27.13
C ARG A 98 -1.69 -0.05 26.77
N GLN A 99 -1.17 0.86 25.94
CA GLN A 99 -1.89 2.08 25.56
C GLN A 99 -3.11 1.78 24.67
N LEU A 100 -3.00 0.82 23.75
CA LEU A 100 -4.12 0.40 22.90
C LEU A 100 -5.28 -0.14 23.74
N GLU A 101 -4.98 -0.99 24.72
CA GLU A 101 -5.97 -1.56 25.65
C GLU A 101 -6.64 -0.46 26.49
N ARG A 102 -5.85 0.34 27.21
CA ARG A 102 -6.37 1.35 28.15
C ARG A 102 -7.19 2.44 27.49
N ASN A 103 -6.79 2.89 26.30
CA ASN A 103 -7.46 3.98 25.60
C ASN A 103 -8.42 3.51 24.51
N LYS A 104 -8.60 2.20 24.34
CA LYS A 104 -9.49 1.61 23.32
C LYS A 104 -9.16 2.06 21.89
N TRP A 105 -7.88 2.18 21.56
CA TRP A 105 -7.40 2.58 20.22
C TRP A 105 -7.43 1.43 19.19
N PHE A 106 -8.44 0.57 19.27
CA PHE A 106 -8.64 -0.61 18.43
C PHE A 106 -10.12 -0.75 18.06
N GLU A 107 -10.43 -1.67 17.14
CA GLU A 107 -11.79 -2.10 16.81
C GLU A 107 -11.76 -3.53 16.27
N ASP A 108 -12.86 -4.27 16.42
CA ASP A 108 -12.95 -5.67 16.02
C ASP A 108 -12.82 -5.88 14.50
N GLU A 109 -13.29 -4.92 13.69
CA GLU A 109 -13.35 -5.06 12.23
C GLU A 109 -11.97 -4.97 11.56
N ASN A 110 -11.14 -4.00 11.98
CA ASN A 110 -9.90 -3.66 11.30
C ASN A 110 -8.62 -3.79 12.13
N SER A 111 -8.74 -4.17 13.41
CA SER A 111 -7.60 -4.37 14.29
C SER A 111 -7.37 -5.85 14.58
N CYS A 112 -6.11 -6.26 14.74
CA CYS A 112 -5.75 -7.62 15.12
C CYS A 112 -5.75 -7.78 16.64
N VAL A 113 -6.93 -7.65 17.23
CA VAL A 113 -7.15 -7.69 18.69
C VAL A 113 -8.18 -8.75 19.04
N VAL A 114 -8.02 -9.43 20.16
CA VAL A 114 -8.93 -10.47 20.66
C VAL A 114 -9.17 -10.23 22.15
N ASN A 115 -10.43 -10.24 22.60
CA ASN A 115 -10.72 -10.18 24.03
C ASN A 115 -10.29 -11.51 24.71
N ILE A 116 -9.72 -11.44 25.91
CA ILE A 116 -9.23 -12.60 26.68
C ILE A 116 -10.30 -13.69 26.88
N ARG A 117 -11.58 -13.34 26.93
CA ARG A 117 -12.69 -14.32 27.04
C ARG A 117 -12.80 -15.24 25.82
N TYR A 118 -12.19 -14.86 24.70
CA TYR A 118 -12.20 -15.60 23.43
C TYR A 118 -10.79 -16.04 22.97
N SER A 119 -9.76 -15.86 23.82
CA SER A 119 -8.40 -16.27 23.47
C SER A 119 -8.22 -17.78 23.58
N SER A 120 -7.35 -18.33 22.74
CA SER A 120 -7.00 -19.76 22.76
C SER A 120 -5.90 -20.09 23.78
N TYR A 121 -5.31 -19.08 24.40
CA TYR A 121 -4.25 -19.20 25.42
C TYR A 121 -4.35 -18.01 26.39
N ASP A 122 -3.75 -18.16 27.57
CA ASP A 122 -3.73 -17.14 28.60
C ASP A 122 -2.36 -16.45 28.63
N PRO A 123 -2.26 -15.14 28.32
CA PRO A 123 -0.98 -14.44 28.36
C PRO A 123 -0.39 -14.32 29.77
N ARG A 124 -1.17 -14.60 30.83
CA ARG A 124 -0.71 -14.58 32.23
C ARG A 124 0.24 -15.73 32.56
N ASP A 125 0.34 -16.74 31.70
CA ASP A 125 1.28 -17.86 31.87
C ASP A 125 2.76 -17.41 31.93
N LEU A 126 3.09 -16.25 31.34
CA LEU A 126 4.43 -15.64 31.36
C LEU A 126 4.51 -14.38 32.24
N LYS A 127 3.55 -14.19 33.16
CA LYS A 127 3.44 -12.96 33.96
C LYS A 127 4.71 -12.64 34.75
N ASP A 128 5.23 -13.60 35.51
CA ASP A 128 6.41 -13.38 36.37
C ASP A 128 7.63 -12.92 35.54
N LEU A 129 7.84 -13.53 34.36
CA LEU A 129 8.91 -13.15 33.44
C LEU A 129 8.70 -11.76 32.83
N ALA A 130 7.44 -11.42 32.51
CA ALA A 130 7.11 -10.09 31.98
C ALA A 130 7.33 -9.00 33.04
N GLU A 131 6.94 -9.26 34.29
CA GLU A 131 7.14 -8.35 35.42
C GLU A 131 8.62 -8.12 35.71
N GLU A 132 9.42 -9.20 35.78
CA GLU A 132 10.88 -9.13 35.94
C GLU A 132 11.52 -8.31 34.80
N TYR A 133 11.09 -8.55 33.56
CA TYR A 133 11.60 -7.83 32.40
C TYR A 133 11.30 -6.33 32.46
N ILE A 134 10.08 -5.94 32.84
CA ILE A 134 9.69 -4.53 32.98
C ILE A 134 10.38 -3.85 34.16
N GLU A 135 10.68 -4.59 35.23
CA GLU A 135 11.48 -4.07 36.35
C GLU A 135 12.92 -3.76 35.91
N MET A 136 13.53 -4.65 35.12
CA MET A 136 14.87 -4.44 34.56
C MET A 136 14.91 -3.38 33.45
N HIS A 137 13.83 -3.26 32.68
CA HIS A 137 13.70 -2.33 31.56
C HIS A 137 12.42 -1.48 31.69
N PRO A 138 12.41 -0.46 32.59
CA PRO A 138 11.23 0.34 32.83
C PRO A 138 10.71 1.05 31.57
N ILE A 139 9.41 0.98 31.33
CA ILE A 139 8.77 1.70 30.22
C ILE A 139 8.80 3.21 30.50
N THR A 140 9.32 3.97 29.53
CA THR A 140 9.42 5.44 29.58
C THR A 140 8.40 6.10 28.64
N GLU A 141 8.21 7.42 28.76
CA GLU A 141 7.39 8.20 27.82
C GLU A 141 7.93 8.16 26.38
N ASN A 142 9.25 8.04 26.22
CA ASN A 142 9.86 7.92 24.89
C ASN A 142 9.39 6.64 24.18
N HIS A 143 9.24 5.52 24.89
CA HIS A 143 8.73 4.28 24.32
C HIS A 143 7.32 4.46 23.75
N ILE A 144 6.45 5.20 24.45
CA ILE A 144 5.10 5.51 23.99
C ILE A 144 5.17 6.39 22.74
N LYS A 145 5.96 7.48 22.78
CA LYS A 145 6.14 8.39 21.64
C LYS A 145 6.66 7.67 20.40
N TYR A 146 7.69 6.83 20.56
CA TYR A 146 8.27 6.06 19.45
C TYR A 146 7.26 5.08 18.88
N GLY A 147 6.50 4.40 19.74
CA GLY A 147 5.44 3.49 19.32
C GLY A 147 4.35 4.16 18.49
N VAL A 148 3.92 5.36 18.89
CA VAL A 148 2.97 6.18 18.13
C VAL A 148 3.54 6.55 16.76
N ASN A 149 4.79 6.99 16.70
CA ASN A 149 5.47 7.33 15.44
C ASN A 149 5.56 6.12 14.48
N LEU A 150 5.86 4.93 15.01
CA LEU A 150 5.87 3.69 14.23
C LEU A 150 4.48 3.30 13.72
N MET A 151 3.45 3.44 14.55
CA MET A 151 2.06 3.21 14.14
C MET A 151 1.65 4.14 12.99
N TYR A 152 1.94 5.44 13.09
CA TYR A 152 1.67 6.39 12.02
C TYR A 152 2.42 6.06 10.74
N ALA A 153 3.72 5.82 10.83
CA ALA A 153 4.53 5.44 9.67
C ALA A 153 4.00 4.15 9.00
N ALA A 154 3.53 3.18 9.78
CA ALA A 154 2.90 1.98 9.26
C ALA A 154 1.56 2.25 8.56
N LYS A 155 0.71 3.14 9.10
CA LYS A 155 -0.58 3.46 8.45
C LYS A 155 -0.39 4.32 7.19
N LEU A 156 0.61 5.18 7.19
CA LEU A 156 1.04 5.94 6.01
C LEU A 156 1.58 5.01 4.91
N ASN A 157 2.40 4.01 5.29
CA ASN A 157 2.81 2.95 4.37
C ASN A 157 1.61 2.19 3.80
N PHE A 158 0.64 1.84 4.65
CA PHE A 158 -0.59 1.19 4.20
C PHE A 158 -1.32 2.05 3.16
N LEU A 159 -1.50 3.35 3.44
CA LEU A 159 -2.18 4.28 2.54
C LEU A 159 -1.53 4.27 1.15
N HIS A 160 -0.21 4.23 1.05
CA HIS A 160 0.48 4.30 -0.23
C HIS A 160 0.76 2.95 -0.90
N THR A 161 0.78 1.85 -0.15
CA THR A 161 1.28 0.54 -0.64
C THR A 161 0.36 -0.66 -0.39
N ASP A 162 -0.78 -0.51 0.30
CA ASP A 162 -1.62 -1.61 0.83
C ASP A 162 -0.93 -2.49 1.89
N HIS A 163 0.28 -2.13 2.33
CA HIS A 163 1.03 -2.87 3.33
C HIS A 163 1.46 -1.95 4.46
N HIS A 164 1.19 -2.37 5.70
CA HIS A 164 1.68 -1.64 6.88
C HIS A 164 3.20 -1.79 6.97
N ILE A 165 3.66 -3.04 6.78
CA ILE A 165 5.06 -3.46 6.70
C ILE A 165 5.16 -4.54 5.60
N GLY A 166 6.14 -4.42 4.71
CA GLY A 166 6.37 -5.34 3.59
C GLY A 166 7.14 -6.61 3.97
N THR A 167 7.79 -7.23 2.99
CA THR A 167 8.74 -8.34 3.26
C THR A 167 10.05 -7.84 3.88
N LYS A 168 10.32 -6.53 3.80
CA LYS A 168 11.40 -5.80 4.44
C LYS A 168 10.87 -4.51 5.05
N LEU A 169 11.70 -3.82 5.85
CA LEU A 169 11.39 -2.46 6.32
C LEU A 169 11.53 -1.48 5.15
N GLU A 170 10.37 -1.08 4.65
CA GLU A 170 10.17 -0.15 3.55
C GLU A 170 9.37 1.07 4.03
N GLY A 171 9.40 2.14 3.24
CA GLY A 171 8.83 3.43 3.63
C GLY A 171 9.86 4.32 4.32
N LEU A 172 9.87 5.59 3.91
CA LEU A 172 10.87 6.57 4.33
C LEU A 172 10.89 6.73 5.86
N TYR A 173 9.73 7.03 6.45
CA TYR A 173 9.63 7.31 7.88
C TYR A 173 9.78 6.07 8.76
N MET A 174 9.27 4.92 8.33
CA MET A 174 9.44 3.66 9.08
C MET A 174 10.93 3.33 9.23
N ARG A 175 11.71 3.43 8.14
CA ARG A 175 13.16 3.21 8.19
C ARG A 175 13.85 4.26 9.04
N GLN A 176 13.54 5.54 8.81
CA GLN A 176 14.14 6.64 9.58
C GLN A 176 13.92 6.46 11.08
N PHE A 177 12.69 6.18 11.52
CA PHE A 177 12.37 6.02 12.94
C PHE A 177 13.02 4.78 13.55
N ILE A 178 13.08 3.65 12.84
CA ILE A 178 13.76 2.46 13.37
C ILE A 178 15.26 2.72 13.53
N GLU A 179 15.89 3.36 12.56
CA GLU A 179 17.31 3.72 12.61
C GLU A 179 17.61 4.73 13.73
N GLU A 180 16.79 5.77 13.84
CA GLU A 180 16.94 6.84 14.82
C GLU A 180 16.74 6.36 16.26
N TYR A 181 15.74 5.50 16.49
CA TYR A 181 15.39 5.06 17.85
C TYR A 181 16.13 3.80 18.30
N TYR A 182 16.51 2.90 17.39
CA TYR A 182 17.05 1.57 17.73
C TYR A 182 18.33 1.19 16.96
N GLY A 183 18.83 2.09 16.11
CA GLY A 183 20.08 1.91 15.37
C GLY A 183 19.96 1.09 14.08
N GLU A 184 21.02 1.12 13.27
CA GLU A 184 21.08 0.48 11.95
C GLU A 184 20.93 -1.05 12.01
N GLN A 185 21.34 -1.68 13.11
CA GLN A 185 21.20 -3.13 13.31
C GLN A 185 19.73 -3.56 13.31
N ALA A 186 18.84 -2.75 13.89
CA ALA A 186 17.41 -3.02 13.92
C ALA A 186 16.77 -2.97 12.52
N LEU A 187 17.31 -2.18 11.59
CA LEU A 187 16.81 -2.10 10.21
C LEU A 187 16.93 -3.44 9.45
N ASN A 188 17.93 -4.24 9.82
CA ASN A 188 18.28 -5.47 9.13
C ASN A 188 17.89 -6.73 9.91
N SER A 189 17.33 -6.58 11.12
CA SER A 189 16.91 -7.69 11.97
C SER A 189 15.59 -8.30 11.49
N SER A 190 15.57 -9.62 11.29
CA SER A 190 14.35 -10.38 11.00
C SER A 190 13.35 -10.32 12.16
N ASP A 191 13.85 -10.28 13.39
CA ASP A 191 13.04 -10.39 14.59
C ASP A 191 12.31 -9.08 14.85
N VAL A 192 12.99 -7.95 14.66
CA VAL A 192 12.38 -6.60 14.66
C VAL A 192 11.28 -6.51 13.60
N LEU A 193 11.54 -7.01 12.38
CA LEU A 193 10.54 -7.03 11.31
C LEU A 193 9.31 -7.89 11.67
N ILE A 194 9.51 -9.06 12.28
CA ILE A 194 8.42 -9.95 12.70
C ILE A 194 7.59 -9.29 13.81
N ALA A 195 8.26 -8.70 14.81
CA ALA A 195 7.61 -8.00 15.91
C ALA A 195 6.79 -6.80 15.42
N LEU A 196 7.35 -5.97 14.53
CA LEU A 196 6.63 -4.87 13.90
C LEU A 196 5.41 -5.34 13.12
N LYS A 197 5.53 -6.42 12.33
CA LYS A 197 4.39 -6.98 11.58
C LYS A 197 3.23 -7.37 12.48
N SER A 198 3.49 -7.83 13.70
CA SER A 198 2.43 -8.07 14.68
C SER A 198 1.88 -6.74 15.21
N CYS A 199 2.76 -5.92 15.79
CA CYS A 199 2.38 -4.69 16.51
C CYS A 199 1.56 -3.71 15.69
N VAL A 200 1.97 -3.42 14.45
CA VAL A 200 1.33 -2.36 13.63
C VAL A 200 -0.10 -2.68 13.22
N HIS A 201 -0.54 -3.94 13.34
CA HIS A 201 -1.89 -4.36 13.01
C HIS A 201 -2.85 -4.31 14.21
N TRP A 202 -2.36 -4.11 15.43
CA TRP A 202 -3.20 -4.04 16.62
C TRP A 202 -3.96 -2.71 16.74
N GLY A 203 -3.40 -1.62 16.20
CA GLY A 203 -4.03 -0.31 16.24
C GLY A 203 -5.06 -0.06 15.14
N ASN A 204 -6.13 0.66 15.50
CA ASN A 204 -7.22 1.04 14.59
C ASN A 204 -6.68 1.88 13.41
N ILE A 205 -6.97 1.42 12.19
CA ILE A 205 -6.49 2.08 10.98
C ILE A 205 -7.20 3.40 10.66
N LYS A 206 -8.50 3.48 10.92
CA LYS A 206 -9.34 4.65 10.61
C LYS A 206 -8.96 5.80 11.55
N GLY A 207 -8.87 5.54 12.86
CA GLY A 207 -8.48 6.56 13.84
C GLY A 207 -7.08 7.13 13.59
N MET A 208 -6.11 6.29 13.24
CA MET A 208 -4.77 6.76 12.92
C MET A 208 -4.70 7.54 11.60
N LEU A 209 -5.45 7.14 10.56
CA LEU A 209 -5.53 7.91 9.31
C LEU A 209 -6.28 9.24 9.51
N TYR A 210 -7.31 9.25 10.36
CA TYR A 210 -8.01 10.46 10.79
C TYR A 210 -7.04 11.44 11.47
N LYS A 211 -6.23 10.97 12.42
CA LYS A 211 -5.21 11.80 13.10
C LYS A 211 -4.05 12.24 12.18
N LEU A 212 -3.79 11.50 11.09
CA LEU A 212 -2.88 11.94 10.03
C LEU A 212 -3.48 13.05 9.14
N GLY A 213 -4.75 13.38 9.32
CA GLY A 213 -5.45 14.41 8.55
C GLY A 213 -6.00 13.91 7.21
N VAL A 214 -6.17 12.59 7.02
CA VAL A 214 -6.82 12.07 5.82
C VAL A 214 -8.30 12.46 5.82
N ALA A 215 -8.75 13.11 4.75
CA ALA A 215 -10.14 13.54 4.61
C ALA A 215 -11.14 12.37 4.51
N ASP A 216 -12.38 12.60 4.96
CA ASP A 216 -13.55 11.75 4.76
C ASP A 216 -13.40 10.28 5.22
N ILE A 217 -12.64 10.06 6.29
CA ILE A 217 -12.55 8.76 6.97
C ILE A 217 -13.90 8.45 7.66
N ASP A 218 -14.41 7.23 7.50
CA ASP A 218 -15.63 6.75 8.18
C ASP A 218 -15.35 6.48 9.67
N MET A 219 -15.56 7.50 10.50
CA MET A 219 -15.37 7.47 11.94
C MET A 219 -16.72 7.49 12.65
N THR A 220 -16.93 6.56 13.60
CA THR A 220 -18.08 6.64 14.51
C THR A 220 -17.80 7.63 15.65
N PRO A 221 -18.83 8.22 16.30
CA PRO A 221 -18.63 9.12 17.43
C PRO A 221 -17.78 8.51 18.55
N GLU A 222 -17.97 7.23 18.84
CA GLU A 222 -17.21 6.51 19.89
C GLU A 222 -15.72 6.39 19.53
N LEU A 223 -15.43 6.20 18.23
CA LEU A 223 -14.05 6.11 17.76
C LEU A 223 -13.37 7.47 17.74
N ILE A 224 -14.11 8.56 17.47
CA ILE A 224 -13.61 9.94 17.59
C ILE A 224 -13.23 10.20 19.05
N GLU A 225 -14.14 9.96 19.99
CA GLU A 225 -13.89 10.15 21.42
C GLU A 225 -12.67 9.34 21.91
N SER A 226 -12.55 8.09 21.47
CA SER A 226 -11.39 7.25 21.81
C SER A 226 -10.07 7.80 21.26
N PHE A 227 -10.10 8.44 20.08
CA PHE A 227 -8.92 9.02 19.43
C PHE A 227 -8.64 10.48 19.80
N ASP A 228 -9.49 11.14 20.60
CA ASP A 228 -9.20 12.47 21.16
C ASP A 228 -7.96 12.44 22.06
N SER A 229 -7.75 11.34 22.78
CA SER A 229 -6.57 11.11 23.62
C SER A 229 -5.35 10.60 22.83
N PHE A 230 -5.51 10.22 21.55
CA PHE A 230 -4.42 9.74 20.73
C PHE A 230 -3.46 10.90 20.40
N PRO A 231 -2.13 10.77 20.60
CA PRO A 231 -1.20 11.87 20.36
C PRO A 231 -1.19 12.30 18.89
N ASP A 232 -1.08 13.60 18.60
CA ASP A 232 -1.04 14.09 17.22
C ASP A 232 0.22 13.65 16.47
N ALA A 233 0.07 13.42 15.17
CA ALA A 233 1.18 13.10 14.28
C ALA A 233 2.07 14.32 14.04
N ASP A 234 3.38 14.10 13.94
CA ASP A 234 4.32 15.10 13.45
C ASP A 234 3.88 15.69 12.10
N GLU A 235 4.08 16.99 11.91
CA GLU A 235 3.65 17.71 10.71
C GLU A 235 4.18 17.07 9.42
N LYS A 236 5.42 16.57 9.44
CA LYS A 236 6.04 15.88 8.30
C LYS A 236 5.26 14.63 7.86
N LEU A 237 4.69 13.88 8.80
CA LEU A 237 3.88 12.69 8.52
C LEU A 237 2.54 13.10 7.91
N ARG A 238 1.90 14.14 8.46
CA ARG A 238 0.64 14.68 7.92
C ARG A 238 0.81 15.21 6.49
N LEU A 239 1.88 15.97 6.23
CA LEU A 239 2.17 16.47 4.88
C LEU A 239 2.46 15.33 3.90
N ASN A 240 3.05 14.22 4.36
CA ASN A 240 3.36 13.09 3.49
C ASN A 240 2.13 12.36 2.95
N VAL A 241 0.98 12.42 3.65
CA VAL A 241 -0.30 11.88 3.19
C VAL A 241 -0.61 12.31 1.76
N TYR A 242 -0.33 13.56 1.42
CA TYR A 242 -0.65 14.17 0.13
C TYR A 242 0.51 14.19 -0.86
N GLN A 243 1.71 13.76 -0.45
CA GLN A 243 2.88 13.69 -1.34
C GLN A 243 2.82 12.48 -2.29
N ARG A 244 2.00 11.48 -1.97
CA ARG A 244 1.88 10.24 -2.73
C ARG A 244 0.44 9.82 -2.88
N TYR A 245 0.16 9.25 -4.04
CA TYR A 245 -1.14 8.69 -4.34
C TYR A 245 -1.45 7.46 -3.46
N PRO A 246 -2.73 7.18 -3.17
CA PRO A 246 -3.12 6.02 -2.40
C PRO A 246 -2.89 4.72 -3.21
N SER A 247 -2.75 3.60 -2.49
CA SER A 247 -2.53 2.29 -3.10
C SER A 247 -3.63 1.94 -4.10
N GLY A 248 -3.24 1.37 -5.24
CA GLY A 248 -4.13 1.04 -6.36
C GLY A 248 -4.25 2.12 -7.44
N THR A 249 -3.78 3.35 -7.19
CA THR A 249 -3.96 4.49 -8.11
C THR A 249 -2.67 4.94 -8.82
N SER A 250 -1.52 4.30 -8.53
CA SER A 250 -0.20 4.72 -9.01
C SER A 250 -0.05 4.84 -10.54
N LYS A 251 -0.89 4.17 -11.33
CA LYS A 251 -0.89 4.31 -12.80
C LYS A 251 -1.39 5.68 -13.26
N TYR A 252 -2.34 6.29 -12.56
CA TYR A 252 -2.88 7.60 -12.90
C TYR A 252 -1.86 8.70 -12.62
N SER A 253 -1.25 8.65 -11.43
CA SER A 253 -0.13 9.53 -11.05
C SER A 253 1.05 9.43 -12.02
N LEU A 254 1.41 8.21 -12.46
CA LEU A 254 2.45 8.01 -13.45
C LEU A 254 2.14 8.74 -14.76
N ILE A 255 0.91 8.60 -15.27
CA ILE A 255 0.49 9.25 -16.52
C ILE A 255 0.51 10.77 -16.38
N ARG A 256 -0.12 11.33 -15.33
CA ARG A 256 -0.12 12.78 -15.08
C ARG A 256 1.29 13.32 -15.00
N LYS A 257 2.16 12.72 -14.17
CA LYS A 257 3.56 13.13 -14.03
C LYS A 257 4.33 13.07 -15.35
N SER A 258 4.09 12.03 -16.15
CA SER A 258 4.74 11.90 -17.47
C SER A 258 4.32 13.02 -18.42
N LEU A 259 3.02 13.34 -18.44
CA LEU A 259 2.49 14.43 -19.24
C LEU A 259 3.06 15.78 -18.77
N ASP A 260 3.02 16.06 -17.46
CA ASP A 260 3.57 17.29 -16.87
C ASP A 260 5.04 17.49 -17.28
N ILE A 261 5.90 16.48 -17.07
CA ILE A 261 7.32 16.55 -17.46
C ILE A 261 7.48 16.80 -18.97
N LEU A 262 6.76 16.04 -19.80
CA LEU A 262 6.85 16.19 -21.25
C LEU A 262 6.34 17.53 -21.76
N SER A 263 5.40 18.16 -21.05
CA SER A 263 4.91 19.51 -21.39
C SER A 263 5.96 20.59 -21.14
N GLU A 264 6.84 20.39 -20.16
CA GLU A 264 7.93 21.32 -19.83
C GLU A 264 9.14 21.17 -20.76
N TRP A 265 9.18 20.13 -21.60
CA TRP A 265 10.26 19.92 -22.56
C TRP A 265 10.31 21.01 -23.65
N ARG A 266 11.52 21.41 -24.06
CA ARG A 266 11.76 22.56 -24.96
C ARG A 266 10.99 22.54 -26.29
N TYR A 267 10.72 21.36 -26.85
CA TYR A 267 9.98 21.22 -28.11
C TYR A 267 8.54 20.67 -27.93
N SER A 268 8.01 20.66 -26.71
CA SER A 268 6.65 20.20 -26.41
C SER A 268 5.57 20.96 -27.19
N ARG A 269 5.83 22.23 -27.55
CA ARG A 269 4.97 23.06 -28.41
C ARG A 269 4.87 22.57 -29.85
N LEU A 270 5.83 21.78 -30.31
CA LEU A 270 5.85 21.22 -31.67
C LEU A 270 5.23 19.82 -31.74
N VAL A 271 5.21 19.08 -30.62
CA VAL A 271 4.71 17.71 -30.58
C VAL A 271 3.18 17.73 -30.66
N PRO A 272 2.57 17.25 -31.75
CA PRO A 272 1.11 17.18 -31.84
C PRO A 272 0.60 16.02 -30.99
N LEU A 273 -0.60 16.16 -30.42
CA LEU A 273 -1.35 15.05 -29.86
C LEU A 273 -2.41 14.53 -30.84
N PRO A 274 -2.83 13.25 -30.76
CA PRO A 274 -3.99 12.78 -31.49
C PRO A 274 -5.24 13.60 -31.14
N HIS A 275 -6.00 14.05 -32.14
CA HIS A 275 -7.13 14.97 -31.92
C HIS A 275 -8.24 14.38 -31.04
N ASP A 276 -8.44 13.06 -31.09
CA ASP A 276 -9.42 12.31 -30.31
C ASP A 276 -8.98 12.04 -28.86
N LEU A 277 -7.73 12.37 -28.52
CA LEU A 277 -7.19 12.13 -27.19
C LEU A 277 -7.74 13.17 -26.21
N ASP A 278 -8.63 12.76 -25.31
CA ASP A 278 -9.12 13.60 -24.21
C ASP A 278 -8.20 13.46 -22.98
N LEU A 279 -7.69 14.58 -22.47
CA LEU A 279 -6.84 14.66 -21.27
C LEU A 279 -7.59 15.14 -20.03
N SER A 280 -8.74 15.79 -20.16
CA SER A 280 -9.45 16.40 -19.03
C SER A 280 -9.82 15.36 -17.97
N TRP A 281 -10.22 14.16 -18.40
CA TRP A 281 -10.58 13.08 -17.48
C TRP A 281 -9.44 12.64 -16.56
N ILE A 282 -8.17 12.64 -17.03
CA ILE A 282 -7.05 12.14 -16.22
C ILE A 282 -6.64 13.18 -15.19
N TYR A 283 -6.67 14.47 -15.55
CA TYR A 283 -6.41 15.57 -14.61
C TYR A 283 -7.54 15.69 -13.58
N GLN A 284 -8.81 15.60 -14.00
CA GLN A 284 -9.95 15.53 -13.08
C GLN A 284 -9.78 14.38 -12.09
N LEU A 285 -9.55 13.16 -12.59
CA LEU A 285 -9.43 11.98 -11.74
C LEU A 285 -8.25 12.13 -10.76
N CYS A 286 -7.14 12.68 -11.23
CA CYS A 286 -5.97 12.93 -10.39
C CYS A 286 -6.26 13.97 -9.30
N HIS A 287 -7.01 15.03 -9.61
CA HIS A 287 -7.47 16.04 -8.65
C HIS A 287 -8.47 15.46 -7.64
N ASP A 288 -9.42 14.63 -8.09
CA ASP A 288 -10.38 13.95 -7.21
C ASP A 288 -9.65 13.03 -6.19
N ILE A 289 -8.62 12.30 -6.66
CA ILE A 289 -7.80 11.44 -5.80
C ILE A 289 -7.00 12.28 -4.79
N GLU A 290 -6.43 13.42 -5.19
CA GLU A 290 -5.66 14.29 -4.29
C GLU A 290 -6.55 14.94 -3.23
N THR A 291 -7.76 15.31 -3.59
CA THR A 291 -8.74 15.93 -2.69
C THR A 291 -9.28 14.92 -1.67
N ASN A 292 -9.57 13.69 -2.11
CA ASN A 292 -10.04 12.62 -1.24
C ASN A 292 -9.34 11.30 -1.55
N PRO A 293 -8.13 11.07 -1.00
CA PRO A 293 -7.34 9.89 -1.32
C PRO A 293 -7.95 8.60 -0.78
N ILE A 294 -8.67 8.64 0.36
CA ILE A 294 -9.17 7.42 0.97
C ILE A 294 -10.26 6.76 0.13
N ARG A 295 -11.09 7.53 -0.58
CA ARG A 295 -12.10 6.98 -1.50
C ARG A 295 -11.51 6.10 -2.58
N TYR A 296 -10.28 6.38 -3.01
CA TYR A 296 -9.59 5.65 -4.08
C TYR A 296 -8.57 4.63 -3.58
N HIS A 297 -8.48 4.39 -2.26
CA HIS A 297 -7.61 3.37 -1.72
C HIS A 297 -8.11 1.96 -2.06
N LEU A 298 -7.20 1.04 -2.42
CA LEU A 298 -7.53 -0.35 -2.79
C LEU A 298 -8.42 -1.09 -1.77
N ARG A 299 -8.27 -0.77 -0.49
CA ARG A 299 -9.03 -1.39 0.60
C ARG A 299 -10.23 -0.60 1.07
N SER A 300 -10.51 0.55 0.46
CA SER A 300 -11.52 1.49 0.97
C SER A 300 -12.86 0.82 1.23
N HIS A 301 -13.38 0.06 0.26
CA HIS A 301 -14.58 -0.75 0.43
C HIS A 301 -14.41 -1.88 1.46
N THR A 302 -13.40 -2.74 1.29
CA THR A 302 -13.23 -3.95 2.12
C THR A 302 -12.94 -3.67 3.59
N LYS A 303 -12.36 -2.51 3.92
CA LYS A 303 -12.05 -2.09 5.29
C LYS A 303 -13.00 -0.99 5.79
N ARG A 304 -14.00 -0.61 4.99
CA ARG A 304 -14.95 0.46 5.29
C ARG A 304 -14.22 1.73 5.76
N LEU A 305 -13.27 2.20 4.94
CA LEU A 305 -12.43 3.34 5.30
C LEU A 305 -13.15 4.68 5.08
N CYS A 306 -14.14 4.71 4.19
CA CYS A 306 -15.00 5.86 3.94
C CYS A 306 -16.42 5.39 3.59
N ILE A 307 -17.39 6.30 3.64
CA ILE A 307 -18.82 6.01 3.40
C ILE A 307 -19.08 5.63 1.93
N ASP A 308 -18.46 6.33 0.98
CA ASP A 308 -18.68 6.14 -0.46
C ASP A 308 -17.38 5.81 -1.21
N PRO A 309 -16.86 4.58 -1.08
CA PRO A 309 -15.61 4.16 -1.71
C PRO A 309 -15.75 3.97 -3.23
N VAL A 310 -14.74 4.40 -3.99
CA VAL A 310 -14.69 4.17 -5.43
C VAL A 310 -14.29 2.73 -5.72
N ASN A 311 -15.08 2.04 -6.55
CA ASN A 311 -14.71 0.73 -7.06
C ASN A 311 -13.57 0.86 -8.09
N LEU A 312 -12.35 0.51 -7.67
CA LEU A 312 -11.18 0.56 -8.55
C LEU A 312 -11.25 -0.43 -9.73
N GLY A 313 -12.03 -1.51 -9.62
CA GLY A 313 -12.29 -2.44 -10.71
C GLY A 313 -13.10 -1.78 -11.82
N ASP A 314 -14.20 -1.12 -11.46
CA ASP A 314 -15.06 -0.39 -12.40
C ASP A 314 -14.30 0.79 -13.02
N LEU A 315 -13.54 1.51 -12.20
CA LEU A 315 -12.67 2.61 -12.65
C LEU A 315 -11.63 2.09 -13.66
N ASN A 316 -11.03 0.93 -13.39
CA ASN A 316 -10.07 0.32 -14.31
C ASN A 316 -10.74 -0.10 -15.61
N THR A 317 -11.92 -0.72 -15.56
CA THR A 317 -12.68 -1.10 -16.76
C THR A 317 -13.01 0.12 -17.61
N LYS A 318 -13.54 1.18 -16.99
CA LYS A 318 -13.93 2.44 -17.64
C LYS A 318 -12.77 3.12 -18.38
N TYR A 319 -11.58 3.15 -17.77
CA TYR A 319 -10.44 3.92 -18.30
C TYR A 319 -9.33 3.05 -18.91
N SER A 320 -9.43 1.72 -18.91
CA SER A 320 -8.38 0.79 -19.37
C SER A 320 -7.82 1.12 -20.75
N ALA A 321 -8.70 1.34 -21.73
CA ALA A 321 -8.31 1.69 -23.10
C ALA A 321 -7.59 3.04 -23.17
N LYS A 322 -8.14 4.07 -22.50
CA LYS A 322 -7.57 5.42 -22.45
C LYS A 322 -6.20 5.42 -21.75
N ILE A 323 -6.05 4.66 -20.66
CA ILE A 323 -4.78 4.47 -19.96
C ILE A 323 -3.73 3.85 -20.89
N LYS A 324 -4.09 2.76 -21.58
CA LYS A 324 -3.18 2.09 -22.52
C LYS A 324 -2.77 3.03 -23.66
N GLN A 325 -3.71 3.78 -24.20
CA GLN A 325 -3.45 4.78 -25.25
C GLN A 325 -2.47 5.86 -24.76
N LEU A 326 -2.69 6.44 -23.58
CA LEU A 326 -1.80 7.46 -23.01
C LEU A 326 -0.40 6.93 -22.73
N LEU A 327 -0.28 5.73 -22.13
CA LEU A 327 1.02 5.11 -21.88
C LEU A 327 1.77 4.83 -23.19
N ASN A 328 1.07 4.41 -24.25
CA ASN A 328 1.67 4.22 -25.58
C ASN A 328 2.18 5.54 -26.16
N ILE A 329 1.36 6.59 -26.14
CA ILE A 329 1.70 7.92 -26.66
C ILE A 329 2.93 8.47 -25.94
N VAL A 330 2.92 8.45 -24.61
CA VAL A 330 4.05 8.87 -23.77
C VAL A 330 5.31 8.05 -24.10
N SER A 331 5.18 6.72 -24.21
CA SER A 331 6.32 5.85 -24.54
C SER A 331 6.93 6.22 -25.90
N ILE A 332 6.10 6.48 -26.91
CA ILE A 332 6.57 6.84 -28.25
C ILE A 332 7.27 8.19 -28.23
N ILE A 333 6.71 9.21 -27.55
CA ILE A 333 7.33 10.53 -27.45
C ILE A 333 8.74 10.40 -26.83
N ILE A 334 8.87 9.72 -25.68
CA ILE A 334 10.15 9.57 -24.97
C ILE A 334 11.17 8.77 -25.79
N ASN A 335 10.76 7.79 -26.60
CA ASN A 335 11.69 7.00 -27.40
C ASN A 335 12.08 7.67 -28.73
N VAL A 336 11.24 8.55 -29.28
CA VAL A 336 11.56 9.28 -30.50
C VAL A 336 12.53 10.42 -30.20
N PHE A 337 12.23 11.23 -29.19
CA PHE A 337 12.99 12.43 -28.84
C PHE A 337 14.01 12.15 -27.74
N GLN A 338 15.13 12.88 -27.78
CA GLN A 338 16.17 12.81 -26.74
C GLN A 338 16.02 13.97 -25.76
N GLU A 339 16.55 13.80 -24.54
CA GLU A 339 16.62 14.84 -23.51
C GLU A 339 15.24 15.42 -23.14
N THR A 340 14.23 14.56 -23.11
CA THR A 340 12.86 14.90 -22.67
C THR A 340 12.78 15.12 -21.16
N GLY A 341 13.77 14.61 -20.41
CA GLY A 341 13.75 14.57 -18.94
C GLY A 341 12.87 13.46 -18.37
N ALA A 342 12.17 12.71 -19.24
CA ALA A 342 11.24 11.65 -18.88
C ALA A 342 11.81 10.24 -19.10
N GLU A 343 13.07 10.11 -19.54
CA GLU A 343 13.70 8.83 -19.88
C GLU A 343 13.70 7.86 -18.69
N PHE A 344 13.88 8.36 -17.47
CA PHE A 344 13.85 7.55 -16.25
C PHE A 344 12.49 6.87 -16.01
N LEU A 345 11.40 7.41 -16.56
CA LEU A 345 10.06 6.85 -16.40
C LEU A 345 9.92 5.51 -17.14
N LEU A 346 10.68 5.29 -18.22
CA LEU A 346 10.65 4.05 -19.01
C LEU A 346 11.14 2.82 -18.24
N GLN A 347 11.79 3.01 -17.08
CA GLN A 347 12.13 1.92 -16.17
C GLN A 347 10.89 1.31 -15.47
N ASN A 348 9.74 2.00 -15.51
CA ASN A 348 8.51 1.51 -14.92
C ASN A 348 7.86 0.44 -15.81
N SER A 349 7.57 -0.73 -15.22
CA SER A 349 6.99 -1.88 -15.93
C SER A 349 5.61 -1.66 -16.55
N LYS A 350 4.96 -0.52 -16.29
CA LYS A 350 3.68 -0.15 -16.91
C LYS A 350 3.82 0.45 -18.30
N PHE A 351 5.00 0.98 -18.65
CA PHE A 351 5.25 1.40 -20.02
C PHE A 351 5.48 0.18 -20.90
N ASN A 352 4.97 0.25 -22.13
CA ASN A 352 5.20 -0.82 -23.09
C ASN A 352 6.61 -0.72 -23.63
N ASN A 353 7.26 -1.88 -23.80
CA ASN A 353 8.58 -1.94 -24.41
C ASN A 353 8.54 -1.32 -25.80
N PHE A 354 9.51 -0.46 -26.08
CA PHE A 354 9.65 0.13 -27.39
C PHE A 354 10.07 -0.95 -28.40
N GLY A 355 9.26 -1.15 -29.43
CA GLY A 355 9.46 -2.22 -30.39
C GLY A 355 8.37 -2.27 -31.46
N PRO A 356 8.43 -3.26 -32.36
CA PRO A 356 7.53 -3.34 -33.52
C PRO A 356 6.05 -3.32 -33.16
N GLU A 357 5.65 -3.96 -32.05
CA GLU A 357 4.25 -3.98 -31.61
C GLU A 357 3.71 -2.60 -31.27
N LEU A 358 4.45 -1.84 -30.43
CA LEU A 358 4.08 -0.48 -30.05
C LEU A 358 4.07 0.45 -31.28
N ILE A 359 5.12 0.39 -32.09
CA ILE A 359 5.26 1.18 -33.32
C ILE A 359 4.09 0.90 -34.27
N ASN A 360 3.77 -0.37 -34.52
CA ASN A 360 2.68 -0.74 -35.42
C ASN A 360 1.31 -0.29 -34.88
N SER A 361 1.11 -0.34 -33.55
CA SER A 361 -0.14 0.09 -32.92
C SER A 361 -0.40 1.61 -33.02
N GLN A 362 0.63 2.40 -33.30
CA GLN A 362 0.59 3.86 -33.37
C GLN A 362 1.38 4.38 -34.59
N LYS A 363 1.38 3.61 -35.69
CA LYS A 363 2.30 3.81 -36.83
C LYS A 363 2.27 5.23 -37.39
N GLN A 364 1.07 5.76 -37.65
CA GLN A 364 0.90 7.11 -38.19
C GLN A 364 1.44 8.18 -37.24
N TYR A 365 1.22 8.01 -35.93
CA TYR A 365 1.71 8.92 -34.92
C TYR A 365 3.23 8.89 -34.83
N TYR A 366 3.81 7.69 -34.77
CA TYR A 366 5.26 7.48 -34.76
C TYR A 366 5.94 8.10 -35.99
N GLU A 367 5.43 7.84 -37.19
CA GLU A 367 5.97 8.42 -38.43
C GLU A 367 5.89 9.94 -38.45
N LYS A 368 4.83 10.52 -37.87
CA LYS A 368 4.70 11.98 -37.72
C LYS A 368 5.77 12.54 -36.78
N LEU A 369 6.02 11.88 -35.67
CA LEU A 369 7.04 12.31 -34.71
C LEU A 369 8.47 12.14 -35.24
N LEU A 370 8.76 11.08 -36.01
CA LEU A 370 10.05 10.93 -36.67
C LEU A 370 10.34 12.08 -37.64
N LYS A 371 9.37 12.44 -38.49
CA LYS A 371 9.53 13.59 -39.40
C LYS A 371 9.76 14.90 -38.64
N LEU A 372 9.06 15.08 -37.51
CA LEU A 372 9.26 16.25 -36.67
C LEU A 372 10.67 16.27 -36.05
N LYS A 373 11.13 15.12 -35.55
CA LYS A 373 12.49 14.96 -35.04
C LYS A 373 13.53 15.31 -36.09
N ASP A 374 13.44 14.74 -37.29
CA ASP A 374 14.38 15.01 -38.38
C ASP A 374 14.41 16.51 -38.71
N HIS A 375 13.27 17.19 -38.70
CA HIS A 375 13.21 18.63 -38.90
C HIS A 375 13.87 19.42 -37.76
N ILE A 376 13.65 19.03 -36.51
CA ILE A 376 14.28 19.67 -35.34
C ILE A 376 15.80 19.52 -35.44
N GLU A 377 16.29 18.30 -35.66
CA GLU A 377 17.73 17.99 -35.77
C GLU A 377 18.41 18.82 -36.87
N VAL A 378 17.75 19.02 -38.03
CA VAL A 378 18.27 19.88 -39.11
C VAL A 378 18.50 21.33 -38.67
N TYR A 379 17.74 21.86 -37.72
CA TYR A 379 17.95 23.20 -37.18
C TYR A 379 18.90 23.22 -35.98
N GLU A 380 18.90 22.19 -35.14
CA GLU A 380 19.89 22.03 -34.07
C GLU A 380 21.31 21.92 -34.64
N ASP A 381 21.49 21.19 -35.75
CA ASP A 381 22.76 21.09 -36.48
C ASP A 381 23.25 22.45 -37.03
N LYS A 382 22.31 23.37 -37.26
CA LYS A 382 22.59 24.76 -37.66
C LYS A 382 22.80 25.69 -36.45
N GLN A 383 22.82 25.14 -35.24
CA GLN A 383 22.96 25.86 -33.97
C GLN A 383 21.87 26.90 -33.74
N TRP A 384 20.65 26.65 -34.22
CA TRP A 384 19.50 27.47 -33.87
C TRP A 384 19.13 27.24 -32.40
N ASN A 385 18.69 28.30 -31.71
CA ASN A 385 18.14 28.13 -30.37
C ASN A 385 16.74 27.49 -30.44
N SER A 386 16.31 26.90 -29.33
CA SER A 386 15.04 26.15 -29.28
C SER A 386 13.82 27.01 -29.58
N ASP A 387 13.80 28.27 -29.14
CA ASP A 387 12.67 29.16 -29.33
C ASP A 387 12.47 29.53 -30.81
N ASP A 388 13.56 29.81 -31.52
CA ASP A 388 13.56 30.07 -32.96
C ASP A 388 13.11 28.83 -33.75
N ILE A 389 13.55 27.64 -33.34
CA ILE A 389 13.12 26.38 -33.94
C ILE A 389 11.60 26.19 -33.76
N VAL A 390 11.09 26.43 -32.55
CA VAL A 390 9.65 26.33 -32.26
C VAL A 390 8.86 27.31 -33.12
N ILE A 391 9.26 28.59 -33.17
CA ILE A 391 8.59 29.62 -33.99
C ILE A 391 8.61 29.24 -35.47
N ARG A 392 9.74 28.68 -35.96
CA ARG A 392 9.92 28.34 -37.36
C ARG A 392 9.11 27.12 -37.80
N LEU A 393 9.01 26.12 -36.92
CA LEU A 393 8.36 24.84 -37.19
C LEU A 393 6.88 24.81 -36.77
N ASP A 394 6.40 25.81 -36.04
CA ASP A 394 4.98 25.93 -35.72
C ASP A 394 4.16 26.03 -37.01
N SER A 395 3.36 24.99 -37.26
CA SER A 395 2.50 24.88 -38.43
C SER A 395 1.20 25.69 -38.29
N GLY A 396 1.03 26.44 -37.20
CA GLY A 396 -0.21 27.16 -36.87
C GLY A 396 -1.31 26.29 -36.24
N ASP A 397 -0.98 25.04 -35.86
CA ASP A 397 -1.84 24.15 -35.06
C ASP A 397 -1.31 24.03 -33.62
N SER A 398 -0.77 25.13 -33.10
CA SER A 398 -0.20 25.24 -31.76
C SER A 398 -1.20 24.82 -30.66
N ASN A 399 -2.50 24.96 -30.91
CA ASN A 399 -3.57 24.60 -30.00
C ASN A 399 -3.70 23.08 -29.76
N ASN A 400 -3.23 22.25 -30.71
CA ASN A 400 -3.21 20.80 -30.58
C ASN A 400 -1.84 20.24 -30.15
N SER A 401 -0.90 21.12 -29.76
CA SER A 401 0.39 20.71 -29.22
C SER A 401 0.27 20.07 -27.84
N LEU A 402 1.25 19.22 -27.49
CA LEU A 402 1.40 18.61 -26.17
C LEU A 402 1.40 19.68 -25.07
N TYR A 403 2.17 20.76 -25.25
CA TYR A 403 2.20 21.89 -24.32
C TYR A 403 0.81 22.49 -24.09
N HIS A 404 0.12 22.88 -25.17
CA HIS A 404 -1.15 23.60 -25.06
C HIS A 404 -2.24 22.73 -24.47
N ARG A 405 -2.41 21.50 -24.99
CA ARG A 405 -3.41 20.54 -24.53
C ARG A 405 -3.24 20.17 -23.06
N ILE A 406 -2.00 20.08 -22.57
CA ILE A 406 -1.72 19.83 -21.16
C ILE A 406 -1.99 21.07 -20.31
N THR A 407 -1.54 22.25 -20.75
CA THR A 407 -1.77 23.51 -20.03
C THR A 407 -3.26 23.80 -19.89
N GLU A 408 -4.05 23.58 -20.94
CA GLU A 408 -5.51 23.70 -20.93
C GLU A 408 -6.15 22.70 -19.97
N ALA A 409 -5.79 21.41 -20.06
CA ALA A 409 -6.32 20.39 -19.17
C ALA A 409 -5.96 20.67 -17.70
N ARG A 410 -4.73 21.15 -17.45
CA ARG A 410 -4.21 21.51 -16.14
C ARG A 410 -4.93 22.73 -15.56
N GLY A 411 -5.12 23.79 -16.34
CA GLY A 411 -5.71 25.07 -15.89
C GLY A 411 -7.13 24.97 -15.34
N ASN A 412 -7.84 23.86 -15.58
CA ASN A 412 -9.16 23.60 -15.00
C ASN A 412 -9.13 23.08 -13.56
N TYR A 413 -7.95 22.75 -13.02
CA TYR A 413 -7.81 22.00 -11.74
C TYR A 413 -6.79 22.61 -10.76
N TYR A 414 -6.27 23.80 -11.06
CA TYR A 414 -5.35 24.56 -10.19
C TYR A 414 -5.88 25.96 -9.92
#